data_AF-A0A1M4V142-F1
#
_entry.id   AF-A0A1M4V142-F1
#
_cell.length_a   1.000
_cell.length_b   1.000
_cell.length_c   1.000
_cell.angle_alpha   90.00
_cell.angle_beta   90.00
_cell.angle_gamma   90.00
#
_symmetry.space_group_name_H-M   'P 1'
#
loop_
_entity.id
_entity.type
_entity.pdbx_description
1 polymer ?
#
loop_
_entity_poly.entity_id
_entity_poly.type
_entity_poly.pdbx_seq_one_letter_code
_entity_poly.pdbx_strand_id
1 'polypeptide(L)'
;MKLGLLLLAILPIAAYAQDSTAVNSSGEYPNTFSSGSANVQRFDNKARRFNDWSISVGGGAAFMAHSDLTSFYDKKVNWGYNAYVSIDKQITHVFGLSLIYQRGETKQKAMLGGAAGAAAGVGTATTKYNQLALMGDVNFSNLLRRVDNHSPYRWAFHGYAGLGFMGYDTSLHDGNEFRWSDSPKRVPLFIKQDFDINSLFYQFGVGLKYNVSKLIDIEARTMYIISGDDEFDGGGWAEANDYDPATAGSKYNMISDSRSDNAWTVNLGITFKLGKNPSHLAWHDPLQEAYYRTSVLENASQDLVVCEKGDADNDGVCDDWDRQLDTPAGARVDGAGVALDMDLDGVIDLYDKCVTVPGPVENNGCPTK
;
A
#
# COMPACT_ATOMS: atom_id res chain seq x y z
N MET A 1 -24.63 9.52 33.25
CA MET A 1 -24.82 10.17 31.93
C MET A 1 -24.96 9.10 30.86
N LYS A 2 -25.77 9.38 29.85
CA LYS A 2 -26.56 8.41 29.08
C LYS A 2 -25.74 7.51 28.14
N LEU A 3 -26.12 6.23 28.12
CA LEU A 3 -25.65 5.10 27.31
C LEU A 3 -25.93 5.23 25.78
N GLY A 4 -25.97 6.46 25.26
CA GLY A 4 -26.53 6.77 23.93
C GLY A 4 -25.53 7.24 22.87
N LEU A 5 -24.23 7.27 23.17
CA LEU A 5 -23.21 7.75 22.21
C LEU A 5 -22.35 6.64 21.60
N LEU A 6 -22.45 5.39 22.05
CA LEU A 6 -21.63 4.28 21.54
C LEU A 6 -22.25 3.54 20.33
N LEU A 7 -23.48 3.90 19.95
CA LEU A 7 -24.22 3.28 18.85
C LEU A 7 -24.09 4.03 17.51
N LEU A 8 -23.28 5.08 17.45
CA LEU A 8 -23.02 5.87 16.23
C LEU A 8 -21.71 5.51 15.51
N ALA A 9 -20.90 4.60 16.06
CA ALA A 9 -19.64 4.16 15.47
C ALA A 9 -19.72 2.78 14.78
N ILE A 10 -20.89 2.15 14.75
CA ILE A 10 -21.07 0.80 14.18
C ILE A 10 -22.21 0.84 13.16
N LEU A 11 -21.80 1.06 11.90
CA LEU A 11 -22.46 0.65 10.65
C LEU A 11 -23.60 1.55 10.13
N PRO A 12 -23.64 1.80 8.79
CA PRO A 12 -23.44 0.76 7.79
C PRO A 12 -22.29 0.98 6.80
N ILE A 13 -21.34 0.04 6.86
CA ILE A 13 -20.85 -0.67 5.68
C ILE A 13 -22.07 -1.41 5.10
N ALA A 14 -22.90 -0.67 4.39
CA ALA A 14 -23.92 -1.19 3.49
C ALA A 14 -24.13 -0.09 2.46
N ALA A 15 -23.13 0.06 1.59
CA ALA A 15 -23.36 0.63 0.29
C ALA A 15 -24.28 -0.35 -0.45
N TYR A 16 -25.58 -0.08 -0.38
CA TYR A 16 -26.57 -0.63 -1.29
C TYR A 16 -26.16 -0.18 -2.71
N ALA A 17 -25.40 -1.02 -3.40
CA ALA A 17 -25.27 -0.92 -4.84
C ALA A 17 -26.59 -1.40 -5.45
N GLN A 18 -27.38 -0.42 -5.92
CA GLN A 18 -28.38 -0.51 -6.99
C GLN A 18 -29.00 -1.89 -7.26
N ASP A 19 -30.22 -2.08 -6.75
CA ASP A 19 -31.20 -2.98 -7.37
C ASP A 19 -31.83 -2.29 -8.60
N SER A 20 -31.76 -2.95 -9.76
CA SER A 20 -32.56 -2.75 -11.00
C SER A 20 -31.68 -3.23 -12.18
N THR A 21 -32.01 -4.21 -13.03
CA THR A 21 -33.26 -4.84 -13.47
C THR A 21 -32.90 -6.20 -14.09
N ALA A 22 -33.81 -7.17 -14.00
CA ALA A 22 -33.65 -8.52 -14.49
C ALA A 22 -33.19 -8.63 -15.96
N VAL A 23 -32.15 -9.45 -16.21
CA VAL A 23 -32.01 -10.23 -17.46
C VAL A 23 -31.40 -11.58 -17.11
N ASN A 24 -32.10 -12.62 -17.56
CA ASN A 24 -31.80 -14.02 -17.39
C ASN A 24 -30.92 -14.48 -18.56
N SER A 25 -29.61 -14.64 -18.35
CA SER A 25 -28.78 -15.53 -19.17
C SER A 25 -27.53 -15.93 -18.40
N SER A 26 -27.38 -17.23 -18.21
CA SER A 26 -26.26 -17.88 -17.56
C SER A 26 -24.91 -17.46 -18.12
N GLY A 27 -24.11 -16.70 -17.35
CA GLY A 27 -22.66 -16.82 -17.45
C GLY A 27 -21.79 -15.56 -17.49
N GLU A 28 -22.30 -14.34 -17.67
CA GLU A 28 -21.40 -13.18 -17.89
C GLU A 28 -21.89 -11.85 -17.29
N TYR A 29 -20.94 -10.96 -16.98
CA TYR A 29 -21.19 -9.52 -16.87
C TYR A 29 -20.38 -8.78 -17.95
N PRO A 30 -21.05 -8.31 -19.01
CA PRO A 30 -20.70 -7.05 -19.64
C PRO A 30 -21.85 -6.06 -19.40
N ASN A 31 -21.54 -4.92 -18.78
CA ASN A 31 -22.47 -3.79 -18.79
C ASN A 31 -22.21 -2.95 -20.04
N THR A 32 -23.16 -2.08 -20.40
CA THR A 32 -23.12 -1.19 -21.58
C THR A 32 -21.96 -0.17 -21.59
N PHE A 33 -21.04 -0.25 -20.63
CA PHE A 33 -19.83 0.57 -20.53
C PHE A 33 -18.53 -0.24 -20.59
N SER A 34 -18.59 -1.57 -20.68
CA SER A 34 -17.40 -2.40 -20.89
C SER A 34 -17.36 -2.92 -22.33
N SER A 35 -16.18 -2.85 -22.95
CA SER A 35 -15.93 -3.22 -24.35
C SER A 35 -16.09 -4.73 -24.66
N GLY A 36 -16.82 -5.50 -23.85
CA GLY A 36 -16.92 -6.96 -23.96
C GLY A 36 -15.59 -7.72 -23.78
N SER A 37 -14.46 -7.00 -23.63
CA SER A 37 -13.10 -7.52 -23.55
C SER A 37 -12.59 -7.71 -22.11
N ALA A 38 -13.33 -7.21 -21.11
CA ALA A 38 -12.93 -7.30 -19.72
C ALA A 38 -13.33 -8.66 -19.14
N ASN A 39 -12.33 -9.52 -18.90
CA ASN A 39 -12.50 -10.75 -18.12
C ASN A 39 -12.79 -10.37 -16.65
N VAL A 40 -14.07 -10.18 -16.30
CA VAL A 40 -14.51 -9.77 -14.96
C VAL A 40 -14.49 -10.99 -14.03
N GLN A 41 -13.57 -10.98 -13.06
CA GLN A 41 -13.55 -11.99 -12.02
C GLN A 41 -14.34 -11.54 -10.79
N ARG A 42 -14.98 -12.50 -10.11
CA ARG A 42 -15.64 -12.24 -8.81
C ARG A 42 -14.59 -11.74 -7.82
N PHE A 43 -14.99 -10.81 -6.94
CA PHE A 43 -14.14 -10.34 -5.84
C PHE A 43 -14.02 -11.41 -4.75
N ASP A 44 -13.27 -12.47 -5.05
CA ASP A 44 -12.95 -13.56 -4.13
C ASP A 44 -11.44 -13.68 -3.91
N ASN A 45 -11.03 -14.54 -2.98
CA ASN A 45 -9.62 -14.78 -2.71
C ASN A 45 -8.89 -15.51 -3.86
N LYS A 46 -9.60 -16.11 -4.82
CA LYS A 46 -9.01 -16.82 -5.96
C LYS A 46 -8.50 -15.85 -7.03
N ALA A 47 -9.12 -14.68 -7.16
CA ALA A 47 -8.68 -13.62 -8.05
C ALA A 47 -7.42 -12.86 -7.56
N ARG A 48 -6.97 -13.08 -6.31
CA ARG A 48 -5.82 -12.37 -5.73
C ARG A 48 -4.51 -12.81 -6.37
N ARG A 49 -3.85 -11.87 -7.05
CA ARG A 49 -2.54 -12.09 -7.70
C ARG A 49 -1.34 -11.88 -6.78
N PHE A 50 -1.51 -11.20 -5.65
CA PHE A 50 -0.42 -10.80 -4.75
C PHE A 50 -0.66 -11.26 -3.32
N ASN A 51 0.42 -11.49 -2.58
CA ASN A 51 0.36 -11.59 -1.13
C ASN A 51 0.16 -10.19 -0.56
N ASP A 52 -0.67 -10.07 0.45
CA ASP A 52 -1.09 -8.79 1.02
C ASP A 52 -1.11 -8.80 2.57
N TRP A 53 -0.63 -9.89 3.17
CA TRP A 53 -0.46 -10.02 4.60
C TRP A 53 1.02 -10.23 4.91
N SER A 54 1.50 -9.62 5.99
CA SER A 54 2.81 -9.90 6.55
C SER A 54 2.81 -9.88 8.08
N ILE A 55 3.83 -10.50 8.66
CA ILE A 55 4.14 -10.37 10.08
C ILE A 55 5.54 -9.76 10.18
N SER A 56 5.66 -8.66 10.92
CA SER A 56 6.96 -8.03 11.15
C SER A 56 7.36 -8.19 12.61
N VAL A 57 8.63 -8.51 12.85
CA VAL A 57 9.21 -8.59 14.19
C VAL A 57 10.51 -7.82 14.20
N GLY A 58 10.80 -7.12 15.28
CA GLY A 58 12.04 -6.35 15.36
C GLY A 58 12.28 -5.78 16.74
N GLY A 59 13.40 -5.08 16.85
CA GLY A 59 13.75 -4.37 18.07
C GLY A 59 15.01 -3.54 17.89
N GLY A 60 15.32 -2.76 18.91
CA GLY A 60 16.46 -1.87 18.92
C GLY A 60 16.47 -0.97 20.13
N ALA A 61 16.97 0.25 19.94
CA ALA A 61 17.17 1.21 21.01
C ALA A 61 15.92 2.08 21.22
N ALA A 62 15.68 2.45 22.48
CA ALA A 62 14.66 3.42 22.88
C ALA A 62 15.29 4.47 23.78
N PHE A 63 14.83 5.72 23.68
CA PHE A 63 15.31 6.81 24.52
C PHE A 63 14.26 7.92 24.65
N MET A 64 14.22 8.58 25.81
CA MET A 64 13.44 9.78 26.04
C MET A 64 14.08 10.97 25.35
N ALA A 65 13.33 11.60 24.45
CA ALA A 65 13.82 12.68 23.60
C ALA A 65 13.33 14.05 24.08
N HIS A 66 12.04 14.19 24.34
CA HIS A 66 11.43 15.45 24.79
C HIS A 66 10.56 15.16 26.01
N SER A 67 11.08 15.47 27.18
CA SER A 67 10.50 15.16 28.48
C SER A 67 11.25 15.93 29.57
N ASP A 68 10.77 15.92 30.80
CA ASP A 68 11.49 16.50 31.94
C ASP A 68 12.81 15.77 32.21
N LEU A 69 12.74 14.45 32.30
CA LEU A 69 13.86 13.54 32.38
C LEU A 69 14.17 13.00 30.99
N THR A 70 15.34 13.34 30.47
CA THR A 70 15.76 12.91 29.14
C THR A 70 16.80 11.79 29.20
N SER A 71 16.89 10.99 28.14
CA SER A 71 17.96 9.98 28.02
C SER A 71 19.31 10.60 27.69
N PHE A 72 19.34 11.88 27.26
CA PHE A 72 20.54 12.62 26.91
C PHE A 72 21.01 13.45 28.10
N TYR A 73 21.98 12.94 28.85
CA TYR A 73 22.48 13.61 30.05
C TYR A 73 24.00 13.60 30.06
N ASP A 74 24.61 14.76 30.38
CA ASP A 74 26.08 14.92 30.46
C ASP A 74 26.82 14.41 29.21
N LYS A 75 26.33 14.81 28.01
CA LYS A 75 26.88 14.40 26.69
C LYS A 75 26.89 12.88 26.45
N LYS A 76 26.16 12.10 27.25
CA LYS A 76 26.00 10.65 27.10
C LYS A 76 24.54 10.32 26.85
N VAL A 77 24.32 9.18 26.18
CA VAL A 77 22.99 8.64 25.94
C VAL A 77 22.76 7.44 26.84
N ASN A 78 21.69 7.48 27.62
CA ASN A 78 21.22 6.37 28.44
C ASN A 78 20.25 5.55 27.60
N TRP A 79 20.77 4.53 26.93
CA TRP A 79 19.98 3.69 26.03
C TRP A 79 19.06 2.75 26.80
N GLY A 80 17.80 2.76 26.39
CA GLY A 80 16.83 1.71 26.65
C GLY A 80 16.70 0.76 25.46
N TYR A 81 15.64 -0.05 25.44
CA TYR A 81 15.35 -0.98 24.35
C TYR A 81 13.89 -0.93 23.94
N ASN A 82 13.61 -1.30 22.70
CA ASN A 82 12.26 -1.52 22.18
C ASN A 82 12.23 -2.86 21.43
N ALA A 83 11.14 -3.58 21.54
CA ALA A 83 10.85 -4.75 20.74
C ALA A 83 9.40 -4.67 20.26
N TYR A 84 9.15 -5.11 19.03
CA TYR A 84 7.82 -5.08 18.44
C TYR A 84 7.49 -6.33 17.66
N VAL A 85 6.19 -6.59 17.58
CA VAL A 85 5.57 -7.50 16.62
C VAL A 85 4.39 -6.79 15.98
N SER A 86 4.26 -6.91 14.66
CA SER A 86 3.10 -6.39 13.95
C SER A 86 2.52 -7.40 12.98
N ILE A 87 1.21 -7.28 12.77
CA ILE A 87 0.50 -7.94 11.68
C ILE A 87 0.10 -6.84 10.72
N ASP A 88 0.59 -6.94 9.48
CA ASP A 88 0.42 -5.92 8.47
C ASP A 88 -0.47 -6.44 7.34
N LYS A 89 -1.39 -5.59 6.91
CA LYS A 89 -2.29 -5.81 5.78
C LYS A 89 -2.04 -4.71 4.75
N GLN A 90 -1.51 -5.10 3.60
CA GLN A 90 -1.42 -4.21 2.45
C GLN A 90 -2.81 -4.09 1.81
N ILE A 91 -3.34 -2.86 1.73
CA ILE A 91 -4.65 -2.57 1.12
C ILE A 91 -4.48 -2.24 -0.37
N THR A 92 -3.46 -1.44 -0.70
CA THR A 92 -3.07 -1.09 -2.07
C THR A 92 -1.55 -1.17 -2.22
N HIS A 93 -1.00 -1.05 -3.42
CA HIS A 93 0.46 -0.99 -3.63
C HIS A 93 1.14 0.18 -2.85
N VAL A 94 0.39 1.23 -2.49
CA VAL A 94 0.86 2.38 -1.71
C VAL A 94 0.52 2.27 -0.22
N PHE A 95 -0.68 1.83 0.13
CA PHE A 95 -1.21 1.95 1.49
C PHE A 95 -1.43 0.60 2.17
N GLY A 96 -1.02 0.50 3.43
CA GLY A 96 -1.27 -0.64 4.32
C GLY A 96 -1.76 -0.21 5.70
N LEU A 97 -2.32 -1.17 6.43
CA LEU A 97 -2.69 -1.04 7.84
C LEU A 97 -1.90 -2.06 8.64
N SER A 98 -1.48 -1.69 9.84
CA SER A 98 -0.70 -2.55 10.72
C SER A 98 -1.22 -2.48 12.15
N LEU A 99 -1.46 -3.64 12.75
CA LEU A 99 -1.68 -3.75 14.19
C LEU A 99 -0.34 -4.10 14.84
N ILE A 100 0.19 -3.21 15.67
CA ILE A 100 1.51 -3.35 16.28
C ILE A 100 1.40 -3.45 17.79
N TYR A 101 2.07 -4.44 18.37
CA TYR A 101 2.34 -4.52 19.79
C TYR A 101 3.83 -4.23 20.04
N GLN A 102 4.12 -3.37 21.01
CA GLN A 102 5.49 -3.01 21.37
C GLN A 102 5.69 -3.13 22.87
N ARG A 103 6.89 -3.51 23.26
CA ARG A 103 7.35 -3.50 24.64
C ARG A 103 8.76 -2.96 24.70
N GLY A 104 9.03 -2.11 25.67
CA GLY A 104 10.36 -1.53 25.82
C GLY A 104 10.63 -0.97 27.20
N GLU A 105 11.81 -0.39 27.30
CA GLU A 105 12.30 0.33 28.46
C GLU A 105 13.03 1.58 27.98
N THR A 106 12.86 2.72 28.65
CA THR A 106 13.74 3.88 28.52
C THR A 106 14.45 4.16 29.84
N LYS A 107 15.60 4.82 29.73
CA LYS A 107 16.39 5.27 30.88
C LYS A 107 16.66 6.74 30.74
N GLN A 108 16.35 7.51 31.77
CA GLN A 108 16.41 8.96 31.71
C GLN A 108 16.95 9.54 33.00
N LYS A 109 17.48 10.76 32.92
CA LYS A 109 18.10 11.45 34.04
C LYS A 109 17.74 12.92 34.01
N ALA A 110 17.67 13.52 35.18
CA ALA A 110 17.60 14.96 35.33
C ALA A 110 18.24 15.40 36.66
N MET A 111 18.46 16.69 36.79
CA MET A 111 18.90 17.31 38.03
C MET A 111 18.01 18.52 38.28
N LEU A 112 17.44 18.60 39.48
CA LEU A 112 16.63 19.73 39.88
C LEU A 112 17.48 21.01 40.00
N GLY A 113 16.83 22.17 39.90
CA GLY A 113 17.47 23.45 40.18
C GLY A 113 17.68 23.71 41.67
N GLY A 114 18.58 24.63 42.00
CA GLY A 114 18.72 25.21 43.33
C GLY A 114 19.09 24.23 44.45
N ALA A 115 18.59 24.49 45.66
CA ALA A 115 18.91 23.70 46.85
C ALA A 115 18.38 22.26 46.77
N ALA A 116 17.24 22.05 46.10
CA ALA A 116 16.68 20.71 45.88
C ALA A 116 17.62 19.85 45.03
N GLY A 117 18.16 20.40 43.94
CA GLY A 117 19.17 19.72 43.11
C GLY A 117 20.47 19.43 43.86
N ALA A 118 20.94 20.36 44.69
CA ALA A 118 22.14 20.14 45.49
C ALA A 118 21.99 18.99 46.50
N ALA A 119 20.79 18.80 47.04
CA ALA A 119 20.49 17.70 47.98
C ALA A 119 20.21 16.37 47.27
N ALA A 120 19.44 16.39 46.18
CA ALA A 120 19.02 15.20 45.45
C ALA A 120 20.10 14.67 44.50
N GLY A 121 21.01 15.51 44.03
CA GLY A 121 21.97 15.14 42.98
C GLY A 121 21.27 14.82 41.66
N VAL A 122 21.83 13.87 40.91
CA VAL A 122 21.27 13.43 39.62
C VAL A 122 20.21 12.36 39.87
N GLY A 123 18.96 12.71 39.62
CA GLY A 123 17.85 11.76 39.57
C GLY A 123 17.96 10.85 38.35
N THR A 124 17.65 9.57 38.54
CA THR A 124 17.63 8.57 37.49
C THR A 124 16.26 7.90 37.46
N ALA A 125 15.59 7.95 36.32
CA ALA A 125 14.34 7.24 36.11
C ALA A 125 14.43 6.18 35.02
N THR A 126 13.59 5.17 35.15
CA THR A 126 13.43 4.09 34.17
C THR A 126 11.93 3.90 33.93
N THR A 127 11.53 3.84 32.66
CA THR A 127 10.14 3.61 32.25
C THR A 127 10.07 2.32 31.47
N LYS A 128 9.28 1.35 31.93
CA LYS A 128 8.97 0.12 31.20
C LYS A 128 7.58 0.26 30.62
N TYR A 129 7.44 0.07 29.31
CA TYR A 129 6.17 0.32 28.63
C TYR A 129 5.72 -0.87 27.79
N ASN A 130 4.41 -0.99 27.64
CA ASN A 130 3.71 -1.89 26.74
C ASN A 130 2.71 -1.07 25.93
N GLN A 131 2.63 -1.32 24.63
CA GLN A 131 1.84 -0.52 23.70
C GLN A 131 1.12 -1.42 22.70
N LEU A 132 -0.13 -1.09 22.38
CA LEU A 132 -0.86 -1.66 21.25
C LEU A 132 -1.39 -0.52 20.40
N ALA A 133 -1.06 -0.48 19.12
CA ALA A 133 -1.48 0.59 18.23
C ALA A 133 -1.95 0.07 16.87
N LEU A 134 -2.86 0.84 16.28
CA LEU A 134 -3.21 0.73 14.87
C LEU A 134 -2.43 1.79 14.09
N MET A 135 -1.76 1.34 13.03
CA MET A 135 -0.85 2.13 12.22
C MET A 135 -1.31 2.14 10.76
N GLY A 136 -1.23 3.31 10.11
CA GLY A 136 -1.15 3.41 8.66
C GLY A 136 0.30 3.28 8.20
N ASP A 137 0.49 2.56 7.09
CA ASP A 137 1.76 2.41 6.36
C ASP A 137 1.59 3.01 4.95
N VAL A 138 2.39 4.02 4.62
CA VAL A 138 2.45 4.62 3.28
C VAL A 138 3.81 4.30 2.65
N ASN A 139 3.78 3.54 1.57
CA ASN A 139 4.94 3.26 0.73
C ASN A 139 5.20 4.42 -0.24
N PHE A 140 6.06 5.34 0.17
CA PHE A 140 6.43 6.51 -0.63
C PHE A 140 7.20 6.14 -1.90
N SER A 141 7.95 5.04 -1.90
CA SER A 141 8.65 4.57 -3.11
C SER A 141 7.70 4.18 -4.22
N ASN A 142 6.54 3.60 -3.89
CA ASN A 142 5.48 3.36 -4.87
C ASN A 142 4.67 4.60 -5.19
N LEU A 143 4.38 5.45 -4.22
CA LEU A 143 3.60 6.68 -4.44
C LEU A 143 4.31 7.67 -5.37
N LEU A 144 5.63 7.84 -5.17
CA LEU A 144 6.47 8.79 -5.89
C LEU A 144 7.22 8.11 -7.04
N ARG A 145 6.79 6.91 -7.43
CA ARG A 145 7.43 6.17 -8.51
C ARG A 145 7.27 6.92 -9.82
N ARG A 146 8.38 7.18 -10.50
CA ARG A 146 8.34 7.73 -11.84
C ARG A 146 7.88 6.67 -12.84
N VAL A 147 7.01 7.07 -13.75
CA VAL A 147 6.42 6.21 -14.79
C VAL A 147 7.44 5.70 -15.81
N ASP A 148 8.58 6.38 -15.97
CA ASP A 148 9.64 6.02 -16.93
C ASP A 148 10.67 5.03 -16.34
N ASN A 149 10.61 4.74 -15.04
CA ASN A 149 11.53 3.82 -14.38
C ASN A 149 11.00 2.39 -14.35
N HIS A 150 11.60 1.54 -15.20
CA HIS A 150 11.23 0.14 -15.37
C HIS A 150 12.04 -0.82 -14.49
N SER A 151 12.98 -0.31 -13.69
CA SER A 151 13.85 -1.15 -12.86
C SER A 151 13.08 -1.76 -11.67
N PRO A 152 13.27 -3.06 -11.36
CA PRO A 152 12.72 -3.65 -10.14
C PRO A 152 13.44 -3.07 -8.93
N TYR A 153 12.74 -2.24 -8.15
CA TYR A 153 13.31 -1.67 -6.94
C TYR A 153 13.28 -2.70 -5.80
N ARG A 154 14.39 -2.75 -5.05
CA ARG A 154 14.53 -3.60 -3.86
C ARG A 154 14.50 -2.81 -2.56
N TRP A 155 14.47 -1.48 -2.65
CA TRP A 155 14.44 -0.59 -1.49
C TRP A 155 13.16 0.24 -1.51
N ALA A 156 12.43 0.24 -0.40
CA ALA A 156 11.21 1.02 -0.25
C ALA A 156 11.31 1.95 0.96
N PHE A 157 10.96 3.21 0.78
CA PHE A 157 10.80 4.18 1.85
C PHE A 157 9.34 4.21 2.29
N HIS A 158 9.12 4.11 3.59
CA HIS A 158 7.81 4.01 4.21
C HIS A 158 7.61 5.12 5.24
N GLY A 159 6.39 5.63 5.32
CA GLY A 159 5.91 6.49 6.39
C GLY A 159 4.91 5.75 7.25
N TYR A 160 5.03 5.91 8.57
CA TYR A 160 4.14 5.31 9.55
C TYR A 160 3.48 6.40 10.39
N ALA A 161 2.19 6.26 10.64
CA ALA A 161 1.48 7.09 11.61
C ALA A 161 0.32 6.31 12.20
N GLY A 162 0.08 6.46 13.50
CA GLY A 162 -0.98 5.75 14.16
C GLY A 162 -1.18 6.18 15.61
N LEU A 163 -2.15 5.52 16.23
CA LEU A 163 -2.58 5.77 17.59
C LEU A 163 -2.93 4.45 18.27
N GLY A 164 -2.84 4.45 19.58
CA GLY A 164 -3.02 3.24 20.36
C GLY A 164 -3.14 3.50 21.84
N PHE A 165 -3.09 2.42 22.60
CA PHE A 165 -3.11 2.47 24.05
C PHE A 165 -1.75 2.05 24.60
N MET A 166 -1.31 2.71 25.66
CA MET A 166 -0.09 2.39 26.36
C MET A 166 -0.37 2.05 27.82
N GLY A 167 0.54 1.30 28.42
CA GLY A 167 0.61 1.10 29.86
C GLY A 167 2.07 1.04 30.24
N TYR A 168 2.43 1.62 31.38
CA TYR A 168 3.82 1.74 31.76
C TYR A 168 4.01 1.74 33.28
N ASP A 169 5.18 1.27 33.69
CA ASP A 169 5.67 1.31 35.07
C ASP A 169 6.94 2.16 35.08
N THR A 170 6.98 3.20 35.90
CA THR A 170 8.15 4.04 36.10
C THR A 170 8.76 3.85 37.48
N SER A 171 10.06 4.11 37.58
CA SER A 171 10.77 4.20 38.85
C SER A 171 11.78 5.34 38.81
N LEU A 172 11.67 6.29 39.73
CA LEU A 172 12.60 7.41 39.89
C LEU A 172 13.39 7.26 41.18
N HIS A 173 14.71 7.39 41.06
CA HIS A 173 15.68 7.31 42.14
C HIS A 173 16.52 8.57 42.22
N ASP A 174 16.68 9.15 43.41
CA ASP A 174 17.60 10.27 43.66
C ASP A 174 18.41 10.10 44.96
N GLY A 175 19.20 11.11 45.32
CA GLY A 175 20.03 11.13 46.51
C GLY A 175 19.34 11.61 47.79
N ASN A 176 18.08 12.04 47.75
CA ASN A 176 17.39 12.71 48.86
C ASN A 176 16.01 12.11 49.17
N GLU A 177 14.99 12.44 48.37
CA GLU A 177 13.60 12.11 48.62
C GLU A 177 13.23 10.73 48.07
N PHE A 178 13.64 10.45 46.84
CA PHE A 178 13.29 9.25 46.12
C PHE A 178 14.39 8.20 46.23
N ARG A 179 14.70 7.77 47.45
CA ARG A 179 15.75 6.76 47.72
C ARG A 179 15.28 5.72 48.71
N TRP A 180 15.90 4.54 48.71
CA TRP A 180 15.72 3.60 49.81
C TRP A 180 16.48 4.10 51.05
N SER A 181 15.74 4.39 52.13
CA SER A 181 16.34 4.75 53.41
C SER A 181 15.37 4.40 54.55
N ASP A 182 15.90 3.85 55.64
CA ASP A 182 15.12 3.53 56.84
C ASP A 182 15.08 4.69 57.84
N SER A 183 15.97 5.68 57.70
CA SER A 183 16.10 6.81 58.64
C SER A 183 16.69 8.05 57.94
N PRO A 184 15.86 9.03 57.53
CA PRO A 184 14.39 9.00 57.55
C PRO A 184 13.83 7.95 56.58
N LYS A 185 12.60 7.47 56.82
CA LYS A 185 11.94 6.53 55.91
C LYS A 185 11.73 7.21 54.54
N ARG A 186 12.30 6.61 53.49
CA ARG A 186 12.21 7.06 52.09
C ARG A 186 12.02 5.86 51.18
N VAL A 187 11.33 6.08 50.07
CA VAL A 187 11.16 5.10 48.99
C VAL A 187 11.31 5.81 47.64
N PRO A 188 11.81 5.12 46.60
CA PRO A 188 11.75 5.62 45.23
C PRO A 188 10.31 5.93 44.82
N LEU A 189 10.15 6.88 43.91
CA LEU A 189 8.85 7.14 43.31
C LEU A 189 8.56 6.06 42.25
N PHE A 190 7.40 5.44 42.36
CA PHE A 190 6.89 4.49 41.38
C PHE A 190 5.56 4.99 40.86
N ILE A 191 5.43 5.09 39.54
CA ILE A 191 4.17 5.41 38.88
C ILE A 191 3.78 4.22 38.03
N LYS A 192 2.50 3.87 38.09
CA LYS A 192 1.92 2.79 37.30
C LYS A 192 0.72 3.32 36.55
N GLN A 193 0.85 3.34 35.24
CA GLN A 193 -0.26 3.58 34.34
C GLN A 193 -0.72 2.24 33.77
N ASP A 194 -1.94 1.84 34.13
CA ASP A 194 -2.53 0.61 33.62
C ASP A 194 -2.82 0.73 32.12
N PHE A 195 -2.68 -0.41 31.43
CA PHE A 195 -3.00 -0.52 30.03
C PHE A 195 -4.52 -0.43 29.84
N ASP A 196 -5.01 0.76 29.53
CA ASP A 196 -6.44 1.06 29.45
C ASP A 196 -6.75 1.95 28.24
N ILE A 197 -8.02 1.96 27.82
CA ILE A 197 -8.53 2.78 26.72
C ILE A 197 -8.38 4.29 26.97
N ASN A 198 -8.13 4.69 28.22
CA ASN A 198 -7.89 6.08 28.62
C ASN A 198 -6.43 6.51 28.46
N SER A 199 -5.48 5.58 28.29
CA SER A 199 -4.06 5.89 28.09
C SER A 199 -3.73 5.90 26.59
N LEU A 200 -4.29 6.89 25.89
CA LEU A 200 -4.11 7.06 24.46
C LEU A 200 -2.74 7.66 24.15
N PHE A 201 -2.00 7.05 23.23
CA PHE A 201 -0.75 7.58 22.71
C PHE A 201 -0.76 7.65 21.19
N TYR A 202 0.10 8.49 20.63
CA TYR A 202 0.31 8.62 19.19
C TYR A 202 1.73 8.22 18.83
N GLN A 203 1.92 7.67 17.64
CA GLN A 203 3.25 7.45 17.12
C GLN A 203 3.31 7.67 15.62
N PHE A 204 4.44 8.19 15.16
CA PHE A 204 4.73 8.35 13.75
C PHE A 204 6.20 8.09 13.51
N GLY A 205 6.55 7.77 12.28
CA GLY A 205 7.91 7.40 11.96
C GLY A 205 8.12 7.13 10.50
N VAL A 206 9.33 6.70 10.20
CA VAL A 206 9.74 6.36 8.85
C VAL A 206 10.49 5.03 8.88
N GLY A 207 10.43 4.31 7.77
CA GLY A 207 11.14 3.07 7.59
C GLY A 207 11.79 2.95 6.23
N LEU A 208 12.91 2.24 6.20
CA LEU A 208 13.56 1.79 5.00
C LEU A 208 13.48 0.26 4.96
N LYS A 209 12.71 -0.26 4.01
CA LYS A 209 12.56 -1.71 3.79
C LYS A 209 13.42 -2.16 2.62
N TYR A 210 14.00 -3.35 2.73
CA TYR A 210 14.76 -4.01 1.69
C TYR A 210 14.17 -5.39 1.36
N ASN A 211 13.86 -5.61 0.08
CA ASN A 211 13.34 -6.86 -0.43
C ASN A 211 14.44 -7.89 -0.62
N VAL A 212 14.57 -8.79 0.37
CA VAL A 212 15.55 -9.88 0.35
C VAL A 212 15.05 -11.00 -0.56
N SER A 213 13.80 -11.42 -0.38
CA SER A 213 13.21 -12.53 -1.13
C SER A 213 11.68 -12.44 -1.20
N LYS A 214 11.05 -13.39 -1.91
CA LYS A 214 9.58 -13.52 -1.94
C LYS A 214 8.94 -13.72 -0.56
N LEU A 215 9.71 -14.15 0.45
CA LEU A 215 9.23 -14.45 1.79
C LEU A 215 9.64 -13.42 2.84
N ILE A 216 10.77 -12.72 2.63
CA ILE A 216 11.42 -11.95 3.68
C ILE A 216 11.80 -10.56 3.17
N ASP A 217 11.49 -9.55 3.97
CA ASP A 217 12.09 -8.21 3.93
C ASP A 217 12.88 -7.95 5.21
N ILE A 218 13.87 -7.06 5.11
CA ILE A 218 14.55 -6.46 6.28
C ILE A 218 14.12 -5.01 6.36
N GLU A 219 13.92 -4.50 7.56
CA GLU A 219 13.45 -3.14 7.81
C GLU A 219 14.35 -2.44 8.83
N ALA A 220 14.74 -1.20 8.52
CA ALA A 220 15.19 -0.24 9.51
C ALA A 220 14.06 0.77 9.73
N ARG A 221 13.56 0.88 10.97
CA ARG A 221 12.42 1.73 11.32
C ARG A 221 12.79 2.64 12.47
N THR A 222 12.39 3.90 12.38
CA THR A 222 12.47 4.82 13.51
C THR A 222 11.11 5.44 13.78
N MET A 223 10.69 5.43 15.06
CA MET A 223 9.38 5.89 15.51
C MET A 223 9.53 6.91 16.62
N TYR A 224 8.82 8.02 16.50
CA TYR A 224 8.60 8.99 17.56
C TYR A 224 7.27 8.69 18.23
N ILE A 225 7.28 8.58 19.54
CA ILE A 225 6.13 8.24 20.40
C ILE A 225 5.78 9.50 21.17
N ILE A 226 4.53 9.92 21.07
CA ILE A 226 3.94 10.97 21.88
C ILE A 226 3.04 10.28 22.89
N SER A 227 3.45 10.28 24.16
CA SER A 227 2.66 9.65 25.24
C SER A 227 1.33 10.37 25.46
N GLY A 228 1.32 11.71 25.34
CA GLY A 228 0.21 12.54 25.81
C GLY A 228 0.09 12.60 27.34
N ASP A 229 1.14 12.15 28.03
CA ASP A 229 1.16 11.83 29.45
C ASP A 229 2.50 12.29 30.05
N ASP A 230 2.43 13.07 31.12
CA ASP A 230 3.58 13.74 31.77
C ASP A 230 4.24 12.85 32.83
N GLU A 231 3.60 11.73 33.16
CA GLU A 231 4.13 10.76 34.10
C GLU A 231 5.00 9.70 33.40
N PHE A 232 5.02 9.70 32.06
CA PHE A 232 5.67 8.67 31.25
C PHE A 232 7.19 8.67 31.39
N ASP A 233 7.84 9.80 31.67
CA ASP A 233 9.27 9.83 31.99
C ASP A 233 9.61 9.52 33.46
N GLY A 234 8.59 9.38 34.32
CA GLY A 234 8.72 9.09 35.74
C GLY A 234 9.08 10.27 36.65
N GLY A 235 8.92 11.51 36.20
CA GLY A 235 9.30 12.73 36.92
C GLY A 235 8.36 13.14 38.08
N GLY A 236 7.16 12.60 38.17
CA GLY A 236 6.19 13.01 39.17
C GLY A 236 4.79 12.62 38.76
N TRP A 237 3.81 12.80 39.64
CA TRP A 237 2.40 12.69 39.26
C TRP A 237 1.92 14.01 38.63
N ALA A 238 0.95 13.97 37.72
CA ALA A 238 0.36 15.17 37.14
C ALA A 238 -0.79 15.74 37.99
N GLU A 239 -0.68 15.66 39.32
CA GLU A 239 -1.67 16.21 40.24
C GLU A 239 -1.51 17.73 40.42
N ALA A 240 -2.57 18.44 40.81
CA ALA A 240 -2.54 19.90 40.98
C ALA A 240 -1.46 20.37 41.98
N ASN A 241 -1.21 19.59 43.03
CA ASN A 241 -0.18 19.87 44.04
C ASN A 241 1.23 19.61 43.51
N ASP A 242 1.37 18.80 42.47
CA ASP A 242 2.66 18.49 41.85
C ASP A 242 3.10 19.53 40.81
N TYR A 243 2.20 20.41 40.39
CA TYR A 243 2.53 21.61 39.61
C TYR A 243 2.54 22.91 40.43
N ASP A 244 2.29 22.84 41.73
CA ASP A 244 2.40 24.00 42.60
C ASP A 244 3.84 24.11 43.16
N PRO A 245 4.63 25.12 42.75
CA PRO A 245 5.99 25.30 43.24
C PRO A 245 6.05 25.67 44.73
N ALA A 246 4.92 26.08 45.34
CA ALA A 246 4.83 26.33 46.78
C ALA A 246 4.64 25.03 47.58
N THR A 247 4.22 23.93 46.94
CA THR A 247 4.04 22.65 47.60
C THR A 247 5.40 21.97 47.80
N ALA A 248 5.66 21.51 49.03
CA ALA A 248 6.89 20.82 49.38
C ALA A 248 7.05 19.49 48.60
N GLY A 249 8.29 19.18 48.22
CA GLY A 249 8.65 17.95 47.50
C GLY A 249 9.53 18.25 46.28
N SER A 250 10.15 17.21 45.76
CA SER A 250 10.97 17.24 44.55
C SER A 250 10.08 17.30 43.31
N LYS A 251 10.29 18.30 42.45
CA LYS A 251 9.43 18.61 41.30
C LYS A 251 10.13 18.33 39.98
N TYR A 252 10.32 17.04 39.65
CA TYR A 252 10.97 16.72 38.37
C TYR A 252 10.03 16.92 37.19
N ASN A 253 8.73 16.66 37.34
CA ASN A 253 7.64 16.95 36.38
C ASN A 253 7.39 18.46 36.09
N MET A 254 8.26 19.34 36.58
CA MET A 254 8.18 20.79 36.36
C MET A 254 9.50 21.35 35.77
N ILE A 255 10.38 20.48 35.27
CA ILE A 255 11.65 20.90 34.66
C ILE A 255 11.39 21.51 33.28
N SER A 256 10.35 21.04 32.60
CA SER A 256 9.86 21.40 31.29
C SER A 256 8.40 21.85 31.40
N ASP A 257 7.98 22.75 30.52
CA ASP A 257 6.59 23.20 30.44
C ASP A 257 5.70 22.27 29.58
N SER A 258 6.27 21.17 29.05
CA SER A 258 5.52 20.15 28.30
C SER A 258 4.55 19.41 29.23
N ARG A 259 3.54 18.78 28.65
CA ARG A 259 2.57 17.90 29.35
C ARG A 259 2.55 16.49 28.79
N SER A 260 3.59 16.18 28.02
CA SER A 260 3.70 14.95 27.24
C SER A 260 5.17 14.65 27.13
N ASP A 261 5.54 13.48 27.63
CA ASP A 261 6.87 12.95 27.52
C ASP A 261 6.99 12.03 26.32
N ASN A 262 7.92 12.37 25.44
CA ASN A 262 8.01 11.75 24.15
C ASN A 262 9.28 10.91 24.04
N ALA A 263 9.07 9.65 23.68
CA ALA A 263 10.14 8.70 23.43
C ALA A 263 10.44 8.60 21.93
N TRP A 264 11.65 8.16 21.61
CA TRP A 264 12.05 7.82 20.27
C TRP A 264 12.60 6.39 20.27
N THR A 265 12.21 5.59 19.28
CA THR A 265 12.75 4.26 19.03
C THR A 265 13.45 4.17 17.69
N VAL A 266 14.52 3.39 17.63
CA VAL A 266 15.25 3.04 16.42
C VAL A 266 15.39 1.52 16.41
N ASN A 267 14.77 0.88 15.43
CA ASN A 267 14.58 -0.57 15.38
C ASN A 267 15.13 -1.15 14.08
N LEU A 268 15.64 -2.37 14.18
CA LEU A 268 15.87 -3.25 13.04
C LEU A 268 14.89 -4.41 13.13
N GLY A 269 14.32 -4.80 12.00
CA GLY A 269 13.27 -5.82 11.94
C GLY A 269 13.33 -6.68 10.69
N ILE A 270 12.57 -7.76 10.74
CA ILE A 270 12.37 -8.72 9.66
C ILE A 270 10.87 -8.85 9.44
N THR A 271 10.44 -8.74 8.18
CA THR A 271 9.05 -8.92 7.77
C THR A 271 8.90 -10.22 6.99
N PHE A 272 7.98 -11.07 7.43
CA PHE A 272 7.61 -12.31 6.79
C PHE A 272 6.35 -12.10 5.95
N LYS A 273 6.46 -12.24 4.62
CA LYS A 273 5.34 -12.15 3.67
C LYS A 273 4.54 -13.44 3.71
N LEU A 274 3.24 -13.33 3.96
CA LEU A 274 2.34 -14.48 4.09
C LEU A 274 1.53 -14.69 2.80
N GLY A 275 1.57 -15.92 2.30
CA GLY A 275 0.73 -16.37 1.19
C GLY A 275 1.49 -17.21 0.17
N LYS A 276 0.78 -17.60 -0.90
CA LYS A 276 1.30 -18.52 -1.92
C LYS A 276 1.71 -17.81 -3.22
N ASN A 277 1.36 -16.54 -3.36
CA ASN A 277 1.62 -15.77 -4.56
C ASN A 277 3.13 -15.45 -4.68
N PRO A 278 3.66 -15.31 -5.91
CA PRO A 278 5.09 -15.13 -6.14
C PRO A 278 5.63 -13.79 -5.66
N SER A 279 4.78 -12.77 -5.55
CA SER A 279 5.14 -11.42 -5.12
C SER A 279 4.16 -10.86 -4.10
N HIS A 280 4.64 -9.91 -3.30
CA HIS A 280 3.84 -9.18 -2.32
C HIS A 280 3.44 -7.82 -2.88
N LEU A 281 2.22 -7.38 -2.60
CA LEU A 281 1.58 -6.20 -3.17
C LEU A 281 2.40 -4.91 -2.96
N ALA A 282 3.09 -4.79 -1.83
CA ALA A 282 3.97 -3.66 -1.52
C ALA A 282 5.19 -3.52 -2.44
N TRP A 283 5.53 -4.56 -3.21
CA TRP A 283 6.68 -4.60 -4.12
C TRP A 283 6.27 -4.66 -5.59
N HIS A 284 4.98 -4.48 -5.89
CA HIS A 284 4.45 -4.57 -7.24
C HIS A 284 4.11 -3.20 -7.81
N ASP A 285 4.52 -2.97 -9.06
CA ASP A 285 4.14 -1.79 -9.83
C ASP A 285 2.76 -2.00 -10.48
N PRO A 286 1.74 -1.19 -10.20
CA PRO A 286 0.44 -1.31 -10.85
C PRO A 286 0.49 -1.12 -12.38
N LEU A 287 1.45 -0.34 -12.90
CA LEU A 287 1.54 -0.01 -14.33
C LEU A 287 2.32 -1.05 -15.14
N GLN A 288 3.14 -1.87 -14.48
CA GLN A 288 3.96 -2.88 -15.15
C GLN A 288 3.10 -3.86 -15.98
N GLU A 289 1.92 -4.23 -15.49
CA GLU A 289 0.99 -5.08 -16.24
C GLU A 289 0.44 -4.38 -17.49
N ALA A 290 0.10 -3.10 -17.39
CA ALA A 290 -0.40 -2.33 -18.52
C ALA A 290 0.69 -2.18 -19.60
N TYR A 291 1.91 -1.83 -19.21
CA TYR A 291 3.05 -1.72 -20.11
C TYR A 291 3.41 -3.06 -20.76
N TYR A 292 3.37 -4.15 -20.00
CA TYR A 292 3.60 -5.49 -20.56
C TYR A 292 2.58 -5.81 -21.65
N ARG A 293 1.29 -5.57 -21.41
CA ARG A 293 0.24 -5.79 -22.43
C ARG A 293 0.43 -4.91 -23.65
N THR A 294 0.73 -3.62 -23.46
CA THR A 294 1.02 -2.72 -24.59
C THR A 294 2.21 -3.21 -25.39
N SER A 295 3.29 -3.64 -24.74
CA SER A 295 4.48 -4.18 -25.42
C SER A 295 4.19 -5.47 -26.20
N VAL A 296 3.32 -6.34 -25.68
CA VAL A 296 2.91 -7.56 -26.38
C VAL A 296 2.08 -7.21 -27.61
N LEU A 297 1.19 -6.23 -27.51
CA LEU A 297 0.35 -5.78 -28.64
C LEU A 297 1.16 -5.03 -29.71
N GLU A 298 2.14 -4.23 -29.30
CA GLU A 298 3.03 -3.49 -30.23
C GLU A 298 3.95 -4.45 -30.99
N ASN A 299 4.40 -5.52 -30.33
CA ASN A 299 5.26 -6.53 -30.95
C ASN A 299 4.49 -7.70 -31.56
N ALA A 300 3.17 -7.75 -31.41
CA ALA A 300 2.36 -8.75 -32.10
C ALA A 300 2.46 -8.46 -33.58
N SER A 301 2.97 -9.43 -34.36
CA SER A 301 2.90 -9.33 -35.81
C SER A 301 1.43 -9.20 -36.18
N GLN A 302 1.09 -8.13 -36.89
CA GLN A 302 -0.14 -8.13 -37.65
C GLN A 302 0.09 -9.11 -38.80
N ASP A 303 -0.16 -10.39 -38.54
CA ASP A 303 -0.32 -11.36 -39.61
C ASP A 303 -1.60 -10.94 -40.35
N LEU A 304 -1.43 -9.99 -41.27
CA LEU A 304 -2.45 -9.66 -42.24
C LEU A 304 -2.56 -10.91 -43.11
N VAL A 305 -3.48 -11.81 -42.74
CA VAL A 305 -3.81 -12.98 -43.55
C VAL A 305 -4.47 -12.44 -44.81
N VAL A 306 -3.66 -12.20 -45.83
CA VAL A 306 -4.10 -11.83 -47.17
C VAL A 306 -4.50 -13.12 -47.86
N CYS A 307 -5.76 -13.20 -48.31
CA CYS A 307 -6.31 -14.36 -49.01
C CYS A 307 -6.41 -15.62 -48.13
N GLU A 308 -7.14 -15.51 -47.02
CA GLU A 308 -7.44 -16.63 -46.11
C GLU A 308 -8.15 -17.77 -46.85
N LYS A 309 -9.07 -17.42 -47.76
CA LYS A 309 -9.83 -18.40 -48.57
C LYS A 309 -9.12 -18.86 -49.84
N GLY A 310 -8.03 -18.21 -50.24
CA GLY A 310 -7.31 -18.51 -51.49
C GLY A 310 -7.85 -17.74 -52.71
N ASP A 311 -7.58 -18.29 -53.89
CA ASP A 311 -8.03 -17.84 -55.23
C ASP A 311 -8.37 -19.12 -56.00
N ALA A 312 -9.65 -19.51 -55.98
CA ALA A 312 -10.10 -20.84 -56.42
C ALA A 312 -10.14 -20.99 -57.94
N ASP A 313 -10.49 -19.92 -58.66
CA ASP A 313 -10.59 -19.89 -60.12
C ASP A 313 -9.31 -19.40 -60.82
N ASN A 314 -8.33 -18.94 -60.04
CA ASN A 314 -7.01 -18.47 -60.47
C ASN A 314 -7.09 -17.25 -61.40
N ASP A 315 -8.05 -16.36 -61.16
CA ASP A 315 -8.18 -15.11 -61.90
C ASP A 315 -7.25 -13.97 -61.40
N GLY A 316 -6.61 -14.18 -60.23
CA GLY A 316 -5.68 -13.25 -59.60
C GLY A 316 -6.29 -12.35 -58.53
N VAL A 317 -7.58 -12.52 -58.22
CA VAL A 317 -8.27 -11.86 -57.11
C VAL A 317 -8.68 -12.91 -56.08
N CYS A 318 -8.34 -12.66 -54.82
CA CYS A 318 -8.61 -13.65 -53.78
C CYS A 318 -10.09 -13.74 -53.45
N ASP A 319 -10.59 -14.95 -53.20
CA ASP A 319 -11.99 -15.29 -52.86
C ASP A 319 -12.58 -14.43 -51.72
N ASP A 320 -11.73 -13.87 -50.85
CA ASP A 320 -12.15 -12.96 -49.78
C ASP A 320 -12.63 -11.59 -50.28
N TRP A 321 -12.18 -11.19 -51.47
CA TRP A 321 -12.44 -9.90 -52.12
C TRP A 321 -13.01 -10.02 -53.54
N ASP A 322 -13.02 -11.23 -54.08
CA ASP A 322 -13.57 -11.56 -55.38
C ASP A 322 -15.11 -11.56 -55.35
N ARG A 323 -15.71 -10.88 -56.33
CA ARG A 323 -17.15 -10.80 -56.54
C ARG A 323 -17.68 -11.91 -57.45
N GLN A 324 -16.82 -12.58 -58.20
CA GLN A 324 -17.14 -13.63 -59.15
C GLN A 324 -16.22 -14.83 -58.94
N LEU A 325 -16.53 -15.64 -57.91
CA LEU A 325 -15.79 -16.84 -57.46
C LEU A 325 -15.63 -17.98 -58.48
N ASP A 326 -16.06 -17.77 -59.72
CA ASP A 326 -16.09 -18.75 -60.80
C ASP A 326 -15.76 -18.13 -62.16
N THR A 327 -14.87 -17.14 -62.17
CA THR A 327 -14.34 -16.52 -63.38
C THR A 327 -13.76 -17.60 -64.32
N PRO A 328 -14.16 -17.61 -65.61
CA PRO A 328 -13.61 -18.57 -66.57
C PRO A 328 -12.09 -18.42 -66.75
N ALA A 329 -11.38 -19.54 -66.74
CA ALA A 329 -9.93 -19.56 -66.92
C ALA A 329 -9.50 -18.83 -68.21
N GLY A 330 -8.63 -17.83 -68.06
CA GLY A 330 -8.12 -17.00 -69.16
C GLY A 330 -8.94 -15.74 -69.44
N ALA A 331 -10.07 -15.52 -68.75
CA ALA A 331 -10.75 -14.23 -68.77
C ALA A 331 -9.87 -13.16 -68.11
N ARG A 332 -9.94 -11.94 -68.62
CA ARG A 332 -9.36 -10.78 -67.94
C ARG A 332 -10.39 -10.26 -66.96
N VAL A 333 -9.95 -9.98 -65.74
CA VAL A 333 -10.82 -9.47 -64.67
C VAL A 333 -10.45 -8.06 -64.25
N ASP A 334 -11.40 -7.38 -63.61
CA ASP A 334 -11.16 -6.11 -62.92
C ASP A 334 -10.57 -6.32 -61.51
N GLY A 335 -10.37 -5.24 -60.76
CA GLY A 335 -9.83 -5.32 -59.39
C GLY A 335 -10.77 -5.98 -58.36
N ALA A 336 -11.96 -6.40 -58.77
CA ALA A 336 -12.93 -7.12 -57.95
C ALA A 336 -13.17 -8.56 -58.43
N GLY A 337 -12.35 -9.07 -59.36
CA GLY A 337 -12.43 -10.45 -59.87
C GLY A 337 -13.56 -10.66 -60.88
N VAL A 338 -14.19 -9.60 -61.37
CA VAL A 338 -15.28 -9.74 -62.35
C VAL A 338 -14.71 -9.77 -63.77
N ALA A 339 -15.13 -10.74 -64.58
CA ALA A 339 -14.74 -10.83 -65.99
C ALA A 339 -15.14 -9.57 -66.77
N LEU A 340 -14.21 -9.03 -67.56
CA LEU A 340 -14.43 -7.84 -68.35
C LEU A 340 -15.44 -8.09 -69.49
N ASP A 341 -16.34 -7.12 -69.66
CA ASP A 341 -17.30 -6.98 -70.75
C ASP A 341 -17.26 -5.48 -71.15
N MET A 342 -16.48 -5.16 -72.19
CA MET A 342 -16.15 -3.78 -72.52
C MET A 342 -17.31 -3.03 -73.20
N ASP A 343 -18.20 -3.72 -73.90
CA ASP A 343 -19.33 -3.10 -74.60
C ASP A 343 -20.70 -3.31 -73.90
N LEU A 344 -20.70 -4.07 -72.81
CA LEU A 344 -21.82 -4.29 -71.90
C LEU A 344 -23.01 -5.00 -72.55
N ASP A 345 -22.74 -5.91 -73.49
CA ASP A 345 -23.75 -6.71 -74.17
C ASP A 345 -24.13 -8.01 -73.44
N GLY A 346 -23.39 -8.36 -72.37
CA GLY A 346 -23.59 -9.54 -71.56
C GLY A 346 -22.75 -10.76 -71.97
N VAL A 347 -21.90 -10.64 -73.00
CA VAL A 347 -20.88 -11.61 -73.37
C VAL A 347 -19.52 -11.09 -72.92
N ILE A 348 -18.84 -11.82 -72.03
CA ILE A 348 -17.51 -11.42 -71.57
C ILE A 348 -16.51 -11.35 -72.73
N ASP A 349 -15.52 -10.46 -72.65
CA ASP A 349 -14.50 -10.19 -73.67
C ASP A 349 -13.76 -11.45 -74.13
N LEU A 350 -13.69 -12.50 -73.28
CA LEU A 350 -13.09 -13.79 -73.61
C LEU A 350 -13.87 -14.55 -74.70
N TYR A 351 -15.20 -14.41 -74.71
CA TYR A 351 -16.11 -15.10 -75.62
C TYR A 351 -16.71 -14.17 -76.69
N ASP A 352 -16.51 -12.87 -76.56
CA ASP A 352 -16.94 -11.87 -77.53
C ASP A 352 -15.93 -11.72 -78.69
N LYS A 353 -16.42 -11.89 -79.92
CA LYS A 353 -15.63 -11.67 -81.15
C LYS A 353 -15.52 -10.20 -81.53
N CYS A 354 -16.39 -9.35 -80.99
CA CYS A 354 -16.54 -7.95 -81.31
C CYS A 354 -16.48 -7.06 -80.06
N VAL A 355 -15.51 -7.28 -79.17
CA VAL A 355 -15.21 -6.64 -77.84
C VAL A 355 -15.61 -5.17 -77.61
N THR A 356 -15.80 -4.36 -78.65
CA THR A 356 -16.12 -2.92 -78.55
C THR A 356 -17.49 -2.55 -79.15
N VAL A 357 -18.25 -3.50 -79.68
CA VAL A 357 -19.48 -3.26 -80.45
C VAL A 357 -20.57 -4.27 -80.05
N PRO A 358 -21.62 -3.83 -79.33
CA PRO A 358 -22.59 -4.73 -78.72
C PRO A 358 -23.30 -5.65 -79.73
N GLY A 359 -23.50 -6.91 -79.33
CA GLY A 359 -24.23 -7.89 -80.12
C GLY A 359 -24.98 -8.92 -79.27
N PRO A 360 -25.84 -9.73 -79.91
CA PRO A 360 -26.51 -10.82 -79.22
C PRO A 360 -25.55 -11.97 -78.88
N VAL A 361 -25.80 -12.65 -77.74
CA VAL A 361 -25.08 -13.86 -77.31
C VAL A 361 -25.08 -14.93 -78.41
N GLU A 362 -26.17 -15.05 -79.18
CA GLU A 362 -26.29 -16.01 -80.29
C GLU A 362 -25.26 -15.80 -81.40
N ASN A 363 -24.66 -14.60 -81.49
CA ASN A 363 -23.64 -14.26 -82.48
C ASN A 363 -22.25 -14.04 -81.88
N ASN A 364 -22.00 -14.50 -80.65
CA ASN A 364 -20.75 -14.30 -79.91
C ASN A 364 -20.42 -12.81 -79.74
N GLY A 365 -21.39 -12.01 -79.28
CA GLY A 365 -21.25 -10.56 -79.00
C GLY A 365 -21.10 -9.67 -80.23
N CYS A 366 -21.13 -10.22 -81.46
CA CYS A 366 -21.09 -9.41 -82.67
C CYS A 366 -22.48 -8.95 -83.13
N PRO A 367 -22.62 -7.74 -83.71
CA PRO A 367 -23.87 -7.25 -84.28
C PRO A 367 -24.43 -8.20 -85.35
N THR A 368 -25.75 -8.42 -85.32
CA THR A 368 -26.48 -9.01 -86.43
C THR A 368 -26.78 -7.91 -87.45
N LYS A 369 -26.52 -8.21 -88.73
CA LYS A 369 -26.52 -7.27 -89.87
C LYS A 369 -27.58 -6.18 -89.88
#